data_AF-A0A1U7XK80-F1
#
_entry.id   AF-A0A1U7XK80-F1
#
_cell.length_a   1.000
_cell.length_b   1.000
_cell.length_c   1.000
_cell.angle_alpha   90.00
_cell.angle_beta   90.00
_cell.angle_gamma   90.00
#
_symmetry.space_group_name_H-M   'P 1'
#
loop_
_entity.id
_entity.type
_entity.pdbx_description
1 polymer ?
#
loop_
_entity_poly.entity_id
_entity_poly.type
_entity_poly.pdbx_seq_one_letter_code
_entity_poly.pdbx_strand_id
1 'polypeptide(L)'
;MKFLLRPAKDGSYFKNVPTSSAIKLIDFGSTTFEHQDHTYVVSTRHYRAPEVILGLGWNYPCDMWSIGCILVELCSGEALFQTHENLEHLAMMEKVLGPLPQHMSVRADRRAEKYFRRGARLDWPERATSSESMRAVWKLPRLQNLIMQHVDHSAGDLIDLLQGLLCYDPTERLKAREALRHPFFTRDLRRCGYPM
;
A
#
# COMPACT_ATOMS: atom_id res chain seq x y z
N MET A 1 13.26 6.68 7.03
CA MET A 1 14.06 7.90 6.79
C MET A 1 14.60 8.41 8.13
N LYS A 2 15.88 8.19 8.46
CA LYS A 2 16.47 8.71 9.72
C LYS A 2 16.90 10.16 9.48
N PHE A 3 16.15 11.12 10.03
CA PHE A 3 16.63 12.50 10.09
C PHE A 3 17.87 12.53 11.00
N LEU A 4 19.05 12.71 10.42
CA LEU A 4 20.29 12.97 11.16
C LEU A 4 20.14 14.33 11.86
N LEU A 5 19.81 14.30 13.15
CA LEU A 5 19.86 15.48 14.01
C LEU A 5 21.31 15.95 14.08
N ARG A 6 21.62 17.11 13.48
CA ARG A 6 22.90 17.78 13.70
C ARG A 6 22.81 18.57 15.02
N PRO A 7 23.69 18.30 16.01
CA PRO A 7 23.67 19.06 17.24
C PRO A 7 24.16 20.49 16.98
N ALA A 8 23.41 21.49 17.46
CA ALA A 8 23.94 22.84 17.59
C ALA A 8 24.93 22.91 18.76
N LYS A 9 25.86 23.88 18.73
CA LYS A 9 26.89 24.09 19.76
C LYS A 9 26.36 24.44 21.16
N ASP A 10 25.04 24.50 21.36
CA ASP A 10 24.38 24.90 22.60
C ASP A 10 23.33 23.88 23.09
N GLY A 11 23.46 22.61 22.71
CA GLY A 11 22.52 21.55 23.14
C GLY A 11 21.11 21.65 22.56
N SER A 12 20.84 22.62 21.68
CA SER A 12 19.58 22.71 20.94
C SER A 12 19.60 21.80 19.70
N TYR A 13 18.56 20.98 19.56
CA TYR A 13 18.34 20.16 18.38
C TYR A 13 17.59 21.00 17.34
N PHE A 14 18.24 21.34 16.22
CA PHE A 14 17.52 21.89 15.08
C PHE A 14 16.68 20.78 14.43
N LYS A 15 15.38 20.80 14.71
CA LYS A 15 14.42 20.02 13.94
C LYS A 15 14.09 20.86 12.71
N ASN A 16 14.71 20.53 11.57
CA ASN A 16 14.37 21.14 10.27
C ASN A 16 12.99 20.64 9.84
N VAL A 17 11.95 21.13 10.49
CA VAL A 17 10.55 20.84 10.15
C VAL A 17 10.16 21.77 9.00
N PRO A 18 9.63 21.25 7.89
CA PRO A 18 9.11 22.08 6.82
C PRO A 18 8.04 23.05 7.34
N THR A 19 8.08 24.30 6.88
CA THR A 19 7.08 25.32 7.23
C THR A 19 5.70 25.00 6.65
N SER A 20 5.63 24.12 5.65
CA SER A 20 4.40 23.70 4.97
C SER A 20 4.36 22.19 4.83
N SER A 21 3.16 21.62 4.96
CA SER A 21 2.86 20.22 4.65
C SER A 21 2.60 19.99 3.15
N ALA A 22 2.68 21.03 2.31
CA ALA A 22 2.52 20.89 0.87
C ALA A 22 3.66 20.03 0.28
N ILE A 23 3.28 19.00 -0.46
CA ILE A 23 4.20 18.07 -1.11
C ILE A 23 4.09 18.17 -2.64
N LYS A 24 5.15 17.74 -3.33
CA LYS A 24 5.18 17.61 -4.80
C LYS A 24 5.67 16.22 -5.14
N LEU A 25 5.01 15.57 -6.10
CA LEU A 25 5.52 14.33 -6.69
C LEU A 25 6.80 14.63 -7.47
N ILE A 26 7.76 13.73 -7.39
CA ILE A 26 9.05 13.80 -8.05
C ILE A 26 9.37 12.46 -8.69
N ASP A 27 10.49 12.39 -9.40
CA ASP A 27 11.03 11.16 -10.00
C ASP A 27 10.08 10.49 -11.00
N PHE A 28 9.85 11.18 -12.12
CA PHE A 28 9.07 10.68 -13.24
C PHE A 28 9.88 9.74 -14.16
N GLY A 29 11.05 9.25 -13.72
CA GLY A 29 11.95 8.45 -14.56
C GLY A 29 11.41 7.07 -14.95
N SER A 30 10.37 6.60 -14.24
CA SER A 30 9.68 5.32 -14.51
C SER A 30 8.21 5.51 -14.94
N THR A 31 7.76 6.72 -15.23
CA THR A 31 6.39 6.93 -15.72
C THR A 31 6.25 6.44 -17.16
N THR A 32 5.12 5.82 -17.45
CA THR A 32 4.73 5.37 -18.78
C THR A 32 3.39 5.98 -19.18
N PHE A 33 3.15 6.12 -20.47
CA PHE A 33 1.81 6.37 -20.98
C PHE A 33 1.02 5.06 -21.02
N GLU A 34 -0.31 5.16 -20.88
CA GLU A 34 -1.26 4.03 -20.88
C GLU A 34 -1.18 3.12 -22.11
N HIS A 35 -0.75 3.67 -23.26
CA HIS A 35 -0.69 2.95 -24.54
C HIS A 35 0.69 2.38 -24.89
N GLN A 36 1.67 2.47 -23.98
CA GLN A 36 3.00 1.91 -24.19
C GLN A 36 3.08 0.49 -23.62
N ASP A 37 4.02 -0.33 -24.13
CA ASP A 37 4.25 -1.67 -23.59
C ASP A 37 4.68 -1.58 -22.12
N HIS A 38 3.74 -1.89 -21.24
CA HIS A 38 3.98 -1.91 -19.81
C HIS A 38 4.94 -3.06 -19.49
N THR A 39 6.16 -2.72 -19.09
CA THR A 39 7.15 -3.72 -18.65
C THR A 39 6.62 -4.49 -17.43
N TYR A 40 7.10 -5.72 -17.25
CA TYR A 40 6.50 -6.68 -16.31
C TYR A 40 6.63 -6.32 -14.83
N VAL A 41 7.53 -5.41 -14.43
CA VAL A 41 7.75 -5.07 -13.03
C VAL A 41 7.92 -3.58 -12.85
N VAL A 42 6.98 -2.96 -12.15
CA VAL A 42 7.02 -1.56 -11.74
C VAL A 42 6.89 -1.43 -10.23
N SER A 43 7.11 -0.19 -9.76
CA SER A 43 7.11 0.26 -8.38
C SER A 43 8.12 -0.44 -7.45
N THR A 44 8.47 0.27 -6.37
CA THR A 44 9.23 -0.33 -5.27
C THR A 44 8.39 -1.42 -4.62
N ARG A 45 9.02 -2.57 -4.34
CA ARG A 45 8.34 -3.81 -3.95
C ARG A 45 7.29 -3.64 -2.84
N HIS A 46 7.57 -2.86 -1.80
CA HIS A 46 6.66 -2.69 -0.65
C HIS A 46 5.33 -1.99 -1.01
N TYR A 47 5.28 -1.28 -2.13
CA TYR A 47 4.09 -0.55 -2.60
C TYR A 47 3.49 -1.21 -3.86
N ARG A 48 3.98 -2.38 -4.25
CA ARG A 48 3.57 -3.03 -5.49
C ARG A 48 2.18 -3.64 -5.38
N ALA A 49 1.34 -3.29 -6.34
CA ALA A 49 -0.03 -3.78 -6.43
C ALA A 49 -0.10 -5.27 -6.81
N PRO A 50 -1.15 -6.00 -6.38
CA PRO A 50 -1.32 -7.43 -6.63
C PRO A 50 -1.35 -7.76 -8.13
N GLU A 51 -2.03 -6.96 -8.96
CA GLU A 51 -2.11 -7.18 -10.40
C GLU A 51 -0.73 -7.14 -11.11
N VAL A 52 0.21 -6.36 -10.57
CA VAL A 52 1.60 -6.31 -11.06
C VAL A 52 2.33 -7.60 -10.67
N ILE A 53 2.14 -8.09 -9.45
CA ILE A 53 2.76 -9.34 -8.97
C ILE A 53 2.22 -10.55 -9.75
N LEU A 54 0.93 -10.52 -10.07
CA LEU A 54 0.20 -11.60 -10.75
C LEU A 54 0.32 -11.56 -12.28
N GLY A 55 0.90 -10.50 -12.85
CA GLY A 55 1.05 -10.35 -14.29
C GLY A 55 -0.28 -10.13 -15.04
N LEU A 56 -1.27 -9.52 -14.39
CA LEU A 56 -2.62 -9.30 -14.97
C LEU A 56 -2.71 -8.09 -15.91
N GLY A 57 -1.57 -7.45 -16.18
CA GLY A 57 -1.51 -6.08 -16.67
C GLY A 57 -1.74 -5.08 -15.55
N TRP A 58 -1.22 -3.86 -15.73
CA TRP A 58 -1.35 -2.78 -14.77
C TRP A 58 -1.52 -1.45 -15.51
N ASN A 59 -2.07 -0.46 -14.81
CA ASN A 59 -2.30 0.90 -15.28
C ASN A 59 -2.41 1.81 -14.04
N TYR A 60 -2.94 3.03 -14.15
CA TYR A 60 -3.09 3.98 -13.05
C TYR A 60 -3.67 3.44 -11.72
N PRO A 61 -4.51 2.37 -11.65
CA PRO A 61 -4.95 1.83 -10.37
C PRO A 61 -3.81 1.32 -9.48
N CYS A 62 -2.66 0.90 -10.05
CA CYS A 62 -1.53 0.45 -9.23
C CYS A 62 -0.90 1.59 -8.40
N ASP A 63 -1.01 2.83 -8.88
CA ASP A 63 -0.60 4.01 -8.12
C ASP A 63 -1.53 4.26 -6.93
N MET A 64 -2.84 4.02 -7.11
CA MET A 64 -3.82 4.12 -6.02
C MET A 64 -3.57 3.09 -4.91
N TRP A 65 -3.16 1.88 -5.27
CA TRP A 65 -2.69 0.88 -4.30
C TRP A 65 -1.46 1.38 -3.54
N SER A 66 -0.48 1.93 -4.26
CA SER A 66 0.74 2.48 -3.67
C SER A 66 0.43 3.60 -2.67
N ILE A 67 -0.52 4.49 -3.01
CA ILE A 67 -1.03 5.54 -2.12
C ILE A 67 -1.66 4.93 -0.87
N GLY A 68 -2.47 3.87 -0.99
CA GLY A 68 -3.03 3.14 0.14
C GLY A 68 -1.93 2.64 1.10
N CYS A 69 -0.89 2.00 0.58
CA CYS A 69 0.25 1.55 1.38
C CYS A 69 0.99 2.72 2.07
N ILE A 70 1.21 3.83 1.35
CA ILE A 70 1.88 5.02 1.88
C ILE A 70 1.06 5.66 3.00
N LEU A 71 -0.26 5.76 2.85
CA LEU A 71 -1.12 6.33 3.89
C LEU A 71 -1.04 5.50 5.18
N VAL A 72 -1.00 4.17 5.06
CA VAL A 72 -0.81 3.31 6.23
C VAL A 72 0.56 3.54 6.88
N GLU A 73 1.63 3.63 6.09
CA GLU A 73 2.98 3.92 6.58
C GLU A 73 3.08 5.30 7.26
N LEU A 74 2.37 6.30 6.76
CA LEU A 74 2.31 7.62 7.40
C LEU A 74 1.65 7.57 8.78
N CYS A 75 0.69 6.66 8.99
CA CYS A 75 0.04 6.48 10.28
C CYS A 75 0.88 5.64 11.27
N SER A 76 1.49 4.55 10.80
CA SER A 76 2.21 3.60 11.67
C SER A 76 3.70 3.91 11.83
N GLY A 77 4.30 4.65 10.89
CA GLY A 77 5.74 4.86 10.76
C GLY A 77 6.51 3.71 10.09
N GLU A 78 5.82 2.63 9.71
CA GLU A 78 6.42 1.41 9.14
C GLU A 78 5.68 1.00 7.86
N ALA A 79 6.42 0.59 6.83
CA ALA A 79 5.81 0.14 5.57
C ALA A 79 4.82 -1.00 5.82
N LEU A 80 3.63 -0.93 5.18
CA LEU A 80 2.56 -1.92 5.38
C LEU A 80 3.00 -3.35 5.00
N PHE A 81 3.70 -3.49 3.88
CA PHE A 81 4.18 -4.77 3.37
C PHE A 81 5.71 -4.80 3.27
N GLN A 82 6.37 -5.08 4.39
CA GLN A 82 7.83 -5.25 4.45
C GLN A 82 8.25 -6.63 3.95
N THR A 83 8.28 -6.78 2.64
CA THR A 83 8.49 -8.05 1.97
C THR A 83 9.76 -8.12 1.14
N HIS A 84 10.32 -9.32 1.03
CA HIS A 84 11.53 -9.62 0.27
C HIS A 84 11.27 -10.49 -0.96
N GLU A 85 10.03 -10.95 -1.18
CA GLU A 85 9.64 -11.88 -2.26
C GLU A 85 8.12 -11.83 -2.54
N ASN A 86 7.68 -12.26 -3.72
CA ASN A 86 6.31 -12.02 -4.19
C ASN A 86 5.25 -12.87 -3.47
N LEU A 87 5.55 -14.13 -3.11
CA LEU A 87 4.62 -15.03 -2.42
C LEU A 87 4.35 -14.53 -0.99
N GLU A 88 5.40 -14.19 -0.25
CA GLU A 88 5.32 -13.50 1.03
C GLU A 88 4.49 -12.23 0.91
N HIS A 89 4.72 -11.40 -0.11
CA HIS A 89 3.95 -10.18 -0.32
C HIS A 89 2.44 -10.49 -0.47
N LEU A 90 2.07 -11.45 -1.32
CA LEU A 90 0.67 -11.87 -1.47
C LEU A 90 0.10 -12.44 -0.16
N ALA A 91 0.90 -13.18 0.62
CA ALA A 91 0.49 -13.72 1.92
C ALA A 91 0.28 -12.61 2.97
N MET A 92 1.12 -11.56 2.95
CA MET A 92 0.91 -10.36 3.77
C MET A 92 -0.37 -9.64 3.38
N MET A 93 -0.66 -9.51 2.08
CA MET A 93 -1.93 -8.95 1.61
C MET A 93 -3.12 -9.78 2.13
N GLU A 94 -3.09 -11.12 1.99
CA GLU A 94 -4.19 -11.96 2.49
C GLU A 94 -4.39 -11.87 4.01
N LYS A 95 -3.28 -11.72 4.74
CA LYS A 95 -3.29 -11.53 6.19
C LYS A 95 -3.93 -10.20 6.58
N VAL A 96 -3.63 -9.11 5.88
CA VAL A 96 -4.11 -7.77 6.21
C VAL A 96 -5.54 -7.54 5.71
N LEU A 97 -5.82 -7.90 4.46
CA LEU A 97 -7.01 -7.50 3.70
C LEU A 97 -8.05 -8.61 3.54
N GLY A 98 -7.67 -9.87 3.76
CA GLY A 98 -8.50 -11.03 3.45
C GLY A 98 -8.11 -11.68 2.13
N PRO A 99 -8.74 -12.82 1.78
CA PRO A 99 -8.30 -13.67 0.67
C PRO A 99 -8.31 -12.93 -0.67
N LEU A 100 -7.35 -13.27 -1.53
CA LEU A 100 -7.31 -12.76 -2.90
C LEU A 100 -8.56 -13.24 -3.68
N PRO A 101 -9.21 -12.38 -4.48
CA PRO A 101 -10.33 -12.80 -5.32
C PRO A 101 -9.91 -13.93 -6.28
N GLN A 102 -10.69 -15.01 -6.30
CA GLN A 102 -10.35 -16.21 -7.08
C GLN A 102 -10.14 -15.92 -8.58
N HIS A 103 -10.89 -14.97 -9.14
CA HIS A 103 -10.78 -14.61 -10.55
C HIS A 103 -9.39 -14.03 -10.88
N MET A 104 -8.70 -13.39 -9.93
CA MET A 104 -7.34 -12.88 -10.13
C MET A 104 -6.33 -14.03 -10.13
N SER A 105 -6.48 -14.99 -9.21
CA SER A 105 -5.63 -16.18 -9.14
C SER A 105 -5.71 -17.02 -10.42
N VAL A 106 -6.92 -17.18 -10.97
CA VAL A 106 -7.17 -17.97 -12.20
C VAL A 106 -6.60 -17.27 -13.45
N ARG A 107 -6.58 -15.94 -13.46
CA ARG A 107 -6.06 -15.13 -14.58
C ARG A 107 -4.56 -14.84 -14.48
N ALA A 108 -3.91 -15.23 -13.38
CA ALA A 108 -2.50 -14.97 -13.14
C ALA A 108 -1.65 -15.51 -14.30
N ASP A 109 -0.58 -14.80 -14.65
CA ASP A 109 0.29 -15.22 -15.74
C ASP A 109 1.09 -16.48 -15.38
N ARG A 110 1.75 -17.07 -16.39
CA ARG A 110 2.57 -18.29 -16.22
C ARG A 110 3.68 -18.15 -15.16
N ARG A 111 4.16 -16.92 -14.89
CA ARG A 111 5.21 -16.67 -13.90
C ARG A 111 4.65 -16.64 -12.47
N ALA A 112 3.39 -16.24 -12.33
CA ALA A 112 2.67 -16.14 -11.07
C ALA A 112 1.90 -17.43 -10.68
N GLU A 113 1.65 -18.35 -11.61
CA GLU A 113 1.01 -19.66 -11.34
C GLU A 113 1.67 -20.41 -10.17
N LYS A 114 3.01 -20.31 -10.04
CA LYS A 114 3.79 -20.97 -8.96
C LYS A 114 3.41 -20.53 -7.54
N TYR A 115 2.69 -19.42 -7.39
CA TYR A 115 2.23 -18.91 -6.11
C TYR A 115 0.95 -19.60 -5.63
N PHE A 116 0.26 -20.36 -6.48
CA PHE A 116 -1.03 -20.96 -6.16
C PHE A 116 -0.99 -22.48 -6.18
N ARG A 117 -1.60 -23.09 -5.16
CA ARG A 117 -1.90 -24.51 -5.12
C ARG A 117 -3.19 -24.77 -5.86
N ARG A 118 -3.15 -25.66 -6.86
CA ARG A 118 -4.30 -26.03 -7.72
C ARG A 118 -4.99 -24.80 -8.35
N GLY A 119 -4.24 -23.73 -8.62
CA GLY A 119 -4.72 -22.51 -9.30
C GLY A 119 -5.74 -21.65 -8.55
N ALA A 120 -6.04 -21.93 -7.27
CA ALA A 120 -7.13 -21.25 -6.55
C ALA A 120 -6.74 -20.66 -5.20
N ARG A 121 -5.82 -21.30 -4.47
CA ARG A 121 -5.39 -20.85 -3.14
C ARG A 121 -3.91 -20.56 -3.13
N LEU A 122 -3.49 -19.52 -2.42
CA LEU A 122 -2.08 -19.22 -2.24
C LEU A 122 -1.36 -20.42 -1.61
N ASP A 123 -0.21 -20.80 -2.14
CA ASP A 123 0.59 -21.93 -1.64
C ASP A 123 1.44 -21.51 -0.43
N TRP A 124 0.76 -21.00 0.60
CA TRP A 124 1.33 -20.47 1.82
C TRP A 124 0.67 -21.12 3.05
N PRO A 125 1.44 -21.50 4.09
CA PRO A 125 2.87 -21.24 4.31
C PRO A 125 3.84 -22.29 3.74
N GLU A 126 3.36 -23.31 3.04
CA GLU A 126 4.20 -24.46 2.66
C GLU A 126 5.32 -24.13 1.66
N ARG A 127 5.18 -23.06 0.87
CA ARG A 127 6.26 -22.51 0.03
C ARG A 127 6.92 -21.25 0.60
N ALA A 128 6.75 -20.97 1.88
CA ALA A 128 7.45 -19.86 2.52
C ALA A 128 8.98 -20.05 2.37
N THR A 129 9.68 -18.96 2.09
CA THR A 129 11.13 -18.99 1.86
C THR A 129 11.94 -19.21 3.13
N SER A 130 11.40 -18.81 4.30
CA SER A 130 12.03 -19.02 5.60
C SER A 130 11.04 -18.92 6.76
N SER A 131 11.48 -19.32 7.96
CA SER A 131 10.73 -19.12 9.21
C SER A 131 10.55 -17.66 9.56
N GLU A 132 11.51 -16.81 9.21
CA GLU A 132 11.43 -15.35 9.38
C GLU A 132 10.32 -14.77 8.51
N SER A 133 10.20 -15.25 7.26
CA SER A 133 9.15 -14.86 6.33
C SER A 133 7.76 -15.25 6.88
N MET A 134 7.61 -16.48 7.38
CA MET A 134 6.39 -16.92 8.07
C MET A 134 6.03 -16.02 9.25
N ARG A 135 7.01 -15.72 10.09
CA ARG A 135 6.83 -14.87 11.27
C ARG A 135 6.44 -13.44 10.90
N ALA A 136 7.03 -12.89 9.83
CA ALA A 136 6.70 -11.56 9.34
C ALA A 136 5.22 -11.47 8.93
N VAL A 137 4.72 -12.45 8.16
CA VAL A 137 3.30 -12.51 7.79
C VAL A 137 2.41 -12.69 9.02
N TRP A 138 2.71 -13.64 9.91
CA TRP A 138 1.80 -13.92 11.03
C TRP A 138 1.66 -12.79 12.03
N LYS A 139 2.69 -11.95 12.18
CA LYS A 139 2.68 -10.76 13.06
C LYS A 139 1.77 -9.64 12.56
N LEU A 140 1.45 -9.59 11.27
CA LEU A 140 0.63 -8.51 10.73
C LEU A 140 -0.81 -8.58 11.29
N PRO A 141 -1.35 -7.50 11.83
CA PRO A 141 -2.77 -7.41 12.17
C PRO A 141 -3.63 -7.22 10.91
N ARG A 142 -4.95 -7.40 11.06
CA ARG A 142 -5.93 -6.98 10.04
C ARG A 142 -5.89 -5.46 9.88
N LEU A 143 -6.23 -4.95 8.69
CA LEU A 143 -6.17 -3.52 8.36
C LEU A 143 -6.85 -2.65 9.43
N GLN A 144 -8.08 -2.98 9.83
CA GLN A 144 -8.82 -2.22 10.83
C GLN A 144 -8.10 -2.16 12.18
N ASN A 145 -7.53 -3.28 12.62
CA ASN A 145 -6.81 -3.36 13.90
C ASN A 145 -5.51 -2.56 13.84
N LEU A 146 -4.83 -2.57 12.69
CA LEU A 146 -3.62 -1.78 12.47
C LEU A 146 -3.93 -0.29 12.61
N ILE A 147 -4.98 0.19 11.93
CA ILE A 147 -5.31 1.62 11.94
C ILE A 147 -5.82 2.08 13.32
N MET A 148 -6.67 1.28 13.97
CA MET A 148 -7.17 1.59 15.31
C MET A 148 -6.08 1.65 16.39
N GLN A 149 -4.88 1.10 16.14
CA GLN A 149 -3.74 1.22 17.06
C GLN A 149 -3.01 2.57 16.95
N HIS A 150 -3.18 3.28 15.84
CA HIS A 150 -2.41 4.48 15.50
C HIS A 150 -3.27 5.73 15.28
N VAL A 151 -4.59 5.57 15.12
CA VAL A 151 -5.52 6.65 14.79
C VAL A 151 -6.74 6.57 15.70
N ASP A 152 -7.06 7.67 16.39
CA ASP A 152 -8.17 7.71 17.36
C ASP A 152 -9.50 8.13 16.68
N HIS A 153 -9.70 9.41 16.41
CA HIS A 153 -11.02 9.97 16.10
C HIS A 153 -11.48 9.80 14.64
N SER A 154 -10.55 9.66 13.69
CA SER A 154 -10.86 9.54 12.25
C SER A 154 -10.62 8.12 11.71
N ALA A 155 -10.44 7.14 12.60
CA ALA A 155 -10.10 5.76 12.21
C ALA A 155 -11.14 5.15 11.27
N GLY A 156 -12.43 5.37 11.51
CA GLY A 156 -13.51 4.81 10.67
C GLY A 156 -13.45 5.29 9.22
N ASP A 157 -13.44 6.62 9.00
CA ASP A 157 -13.38 7.19 7.65
C ASP A 157 -12.04 6.86 6.95
N LEU A 158 -10.94 6.74 7.69
CA LEU A 158 -9.65 6.32 7.14
C LEU A 158 -9.64 4.84 6.73
N ILE A 159 -10.19 3.96 7.57
CA ILE A 159 -10.29 2.52 7.26
C ILE A 159 -11.12 2.32 6.00
N ASP A 160 -12.24 3.02 5.86
CA ASP A 160 -13.11 2.96 4.68
C ASP A 160 -12.37 3.43 3.42
N LEU A 161 -11.65 4.56 3.50
CA LEU A 161 -10.80 5.04 2.41
C LEU A 161 -9.74 4.00 2.01
N LEU A 162 -9.05 3.42 2.99
CA LEU A 162 -8.00 2.45 2.78
C LEU A 162 -8.53 1.13 2.19
N GLN A 163 -9.73 0.69 2.57
CA GLN A 163 -10.39 -0.46 1.97
C GLN A 163 -10.69 -0.23 0.48
N GLY A 164 -11.09 1.00 0.10
CA GLY A 164 -11.25 1.38 -1.30
C GLY A 164 -9.94 1.46 -2.08
N LEU A 165 -8.87 2.01 -1.49
CA LEU A 165 -7.55 2.14 -2.11
C LEU A 165 -6.80 0.80 -2.24
N LEU A 166 -6.96 -0.08 -1.24
CA LEU A 166 -6.35 -1.41 -1.18
C LEU A 166 -7.30 -2.52 -1.65
N CYS A 167 -8.31 -2.16 -2.46
CA CYS A 167 -9.13 -3.14 -3.15
C CYS A 167 -8.27 -3.95 -4.13
N TYR A 168 -8.36 -5.27 -4.08
CA TYR A 168 -7.56 -6.16 -4.92
C TYR A 168 -7.83 -5.95 -6.40
N ASP A 169 -9.10 -5.96 -6.80
CA ASP A 169 -9.48 -5.81 -8.20
C ASP A 169 -9.24 -4.35 -8.64
N PRO A 170 -8.34 -4.10 -9.61
CA PRO A 170 -8.07 -2.74 -10.07
C PRO A 170 -9.27 -2.06 -10.72
N THR A 171 -10.31 -2.80 -11.16
CA THR A 171 -11.52 -2.17 -11.73
C THR A 171 -12.45 -1.59 -10.67
N GLU A 172 -12.45 -2.20 -9.48
CA GLU A 172 -13.26 -1.80 -8.33
C GLU A 172 -12.48 -0.87 -7.37
N ARG A 173 -11.18 -0.71 -7.60
CA ARG A 173 -10.31 0.12 -6.77
C ARG A 173 -10.62 1.59 -6.94
N LEU A 174 -10.64 2.31 -5.82
CA LEU A 174 -10.99 3.73 -5.76
C LEU A 174 -10.05 4.57 -6.63
N LYS A 175 -10.62 5.40 -7.52
CA LYS A 175 -9.83 6.31 -8.36
C LYS A 175 -9.46 7.58 -7.58
N ALA A 176 -8.37 8.25 -7.97
CA ALA A 176 -7.90 9.48 -7.31
C ALA A 176 -9.01 10.54 -7.13
N ARG A 177 -9.81 10.78 -8.18
CA ARG A 177 -10.91 11.76 -8.13
C ARG A 177 -12.01 11.38 -7.14
N GLU A 178 -12.27 10.09 -6.99
CA GLU A 178 -13.28 9.56 -6.06
C GLU A 178 -12.72 9.59 -4.63
N ALA A 179 -11.47 9.20 -4.46
CA ALA A 179 -10.74 9.27 -3.19
C ALA A 179 -10.72 10.70 -2.63
N LEU A 180 -10.47 11.72 -3.45
CA LEU A 180 -10.49 13.13 -3.00
C LEU A 180 -11.86 13.61 -2.50
N ARG A 181 -12.95 12.91 -2.87
CA ARG A 181 -14.31 13.21 -2.41
C ARG A 181 -14.71 12.40 -1.19
N HIS A 182 -13.83 11.52 -0.70
CA HIS A 182 -14.12 10.63 0.41
C HIS A 182 -14.43 11.40 1.69
N PRO A 183 -15.33 10.89 2.56
CA PRO A 183 -15.60 11.45 3.88
C PRO A 183 -14.35 11.80 4.70
N PHE A 184 -13.31 10.98 4.60
CA PHE A 184 -12.01 11.20 5.25
C PHE A 184 -11.42 12.58 4.96
N PHE A 185 -11.47 13.03 3.69
CA PHE A 185 -10.94 14.35 3.33
C PHE A 185 -11.99 15.46 3.47
N THR A 186 -13.27 15.15 3.32
CA THR A 186 -14.33 16.16 3.19
C THR A 186 -15.05 16.50 4.51
N ARG A 187 -15.08 15.60 5.51
CA ARG A 187 -15.73 15.87 6.80
C ARG A 187 -14.95 16.84 7.67
N ASP A 188 -13.61 16.76 7.66
CA ASP A 188 -12.75 17.62 8.49
C ASP A 188 -12.44 18.99 7.87
N LEU A 189 -12.54 19.15 6.55
CA LEU A 189 -12.46 20.46 5.90
C LEU A 189 -13.56 21.42 6.38
N ARG A 190 -14.72 20.90 6.81
CA ARG A 190 -15.80 21.72 7.40
C ARG A 190 -15.50 22.24 8.81
N ARG A 191 -14.51 21.66 9.52
CA ARG A 191 -14.08 22.11 10.85
C ARG A 191 -12.86 23.03 10.81
N CYS A 192 -11.99 22.87 9.81
CA CYS A 192 -10.71 23.62 9.72
C CYS A 192 -10.75 24.88 8.83
N GLY A 193 -11.90 25.25 8.26
CA GLY A 193 -12.09 26.58 7.66
C GLY A 193 -11.26 26.88 6.40
N TYR A 194 -10.76 25.87 5.70
CA TYR A 194 -10.11 26.08 4.40
C TYR A 194 -11.19 26.25 3.30
N PRO A 195 -11.19 27.38 2.57
CA PRO A 195 -12.13 27.57 1.47
C PRO A 195 -11.79 26.62 0.31
N MET A 196 -12.84 26.15 -0.36
CA MET A 196 -12.78 25.36 -1.60
C MET A 196 -12.18 26.16 -2.75
#